data_AF-A0A0G2JBC2-F1
#
_entry.id   AF-A0A0G2JBC2-F1
#
_cell.length_a   1.000
_cell.length_b   1.000
_cell.length_c   1.000
_cell.angle_alpha   90.00
_cell.angle_beta   90.00
_cell.angle_gamma   90.00
#
_symmetry.space_group_name_H-M   'P 1'
#
loop_
_entity.id
_entity.type
_entity.pdbx_description
1 polymer ?
#
loop_
_entity_poly.entity_id
_entity_poly.type
_entity_poly.pdbx_seq_one_letter_code
_entity_poly.pdbx_strand_id
1 'polypeptide(L)'
;MSDTFFGSIGKEGTIYCDEAGFDDNFKLNINFVKIEFEETLNISEVSSIFHVNYCGKPRVLKVFHNNGDPGYARDRIRDLDCSCCEIRAYCRLKWFKICDSGAVPNFYDFMLAINPANCAPYLDAFQHDTDFPCAILIEYLLNPLIMNCITYTTECMQKAVIDIQQIHLTLVEHNDSYSKNILIVSDDQERVI
;
A
#
# COMPACT_ATOMS: atom_id res chain seq x y z
N MET A 1 -9.96 39.35 1.17
CA MET A 1 -9.60 37.95 1.44
C MET A 1 -10.28 37.14 0.37
N SER A 2 -9.55 36.83 -0.70
CA SER A 2 -10.03 35.99 -1.78
C SER A 2 -9.74 34.56 -1.40
N ASP A 3 -10.79 33.77 -1.19
CA ASP A 3 -10.71 32.31 -1.10
C ASP A 3 -10.18 31.80 -2.44
N THR A 4 -8.88 31.52 -2.48
CA THR A 4 -8.25 30.81 -3.58
C THR A 4 -8.72 29.36 -3.47
N PHE A 5 -9.87 29.06 -4.07
CA PHE A 5 -10.26 27.70 -4.40
C PHE A 5 -9.11 27.10 -5.22
N PHE A 6 -8.35 26.19 -4.63
CA PHE A 6 -7.50 25.29 -5.39
C PHE A 6 -8.41 24.60 -6.40
N GLY A 7 -8.17 24.85 -7.69
CA GLY A 7 -8.94 24.25 -8.77
C GLY A 7 -8.95 22.74 -8.59
N SER A 8 -10.11 22.13 -8.83
CA SER A 8 -10.27 20.68 -8.98
C SER A 8 -9.06 20.11 -9.74
N ILE A 9 -8.25 19.29 -9.07
CA ILE A 9 -7.14 18.59 -9.70
C ILE A 9 -7.76 17.73 -10.81
N GLY A 10 -7.54 18.07 -12.07
CA GLY A 10 -7.94 17.25 -13.20
C GLY A 10 -7.18 15.92 -13.19
N LYS A 11 -7.64 14.91 -13.95
CA LYS A 11 -6.96 13.61 -14.05
C LYS A 11 -5.46 13.75 -14.27
N GLU A 12 -5.03 14.75 -15.05
CA GLU A 12 -3.66 15.16 -15.39
C GLU A 12 -2.72 15.46 -14.20
N GLY A 13 -3.22 15.57 -12.97
CA GLY A 13 -2.40 15.74 -11.76
C GLY A 13 -2.41 14.57 -10.78
N THR A 14 -2.88 13.39 -11.19
CA THR A 14 -3.10 12.24 -10.29
C THR A 14 -2.44 10.96 -10.79
N ILE A 15 -2.37 9.91 -9.98
CA ILE A 15 -1.97 8.58 -10.47
C ILE A 15 -2.93 7.99 -11.53
N TYR A 16 -4.02 8.67 -11.86
CA TYR A 16 -5.01 8.31 -12.88
C TYR A 16 -4.87 9.10 -14.20
N CYS A 17 -3.82 9.93 -14.37
CA CYS A 17 -3.59 10.68 -15.61
C CYS A 17 -3.56 9.78 -16.84
N ASP A 18 -2.84 8.67 -16.71
CA ASP A 18 -2.52 7.74 -17.78
C ASP A 18 -3.24 6.43 -17.43
N GLU A 19 -4.47 6.26 -17.91
CA GLU A 19 -5.33 5.09 -17.66
C GLU A 19 -4.75 3.75 -18.21
N ALA A 20 -3.49 3.73 -18.62
CA ALA A 20 -2.86 2.61 -19.31
C ALA A 20 -2.24 1.60 -18.32
N GLY A 21 -3.09 0.82 -17.67
CA GLY A 21 -2.69 -0.43 -17.01
C GLY A 21 -1.81 -0.27 -15.77
N PHE A 22 -1.22 -1.39 -15.35
CA PHE A 22 -0.23 -1.42 -14.27
C PHE A 22 1.19 -1.31 -14.83
N ASP A 23 2.10 -0.76 -14.04
CA ASP A 23 3.52 -0.78 -14.38
C ASP A 23 4.07 -2.21 -14.22
N ASP A 24 4.04 -2.98 -15.31
CA ASP A 24 4.51 -4.36 -15.34
C ASP A 24 6.00 -4.52 -14.99
N ASN A 25 6.78 -3.44 -14.88
CA ASN A 25 8.18 -3.52 -14.42
C ASN A 25 8.31 -3.96 -12.96
N PHE A 26 7.28 -3.74 -12.15
CA PHE A 26 7.23 -4.12 -10.74
C PHE A 26 6.29 -5.30 -10.48
N LYS A 27 6.00 -6.10 -11.52
CA LYS A 27 5.12 -7.26 -11.45
C LYS A 27 5.93 -8.55 -11.36
N LEU A 28 5.53 -9.43 -10.46
CA LEU A 28 6.25 -10.67 -10.20
C LEU A 28 5.36 -11.88 -10.31
N ASN A 29 5.98 -12.93 -10.81
CA ASN A 29 5.40 -14.26 -10.82
C ASN A 29 5.84 -14.96 -9.53
N ILE A 30 5.08 -14.79 -8.45
CA ILE A 30 5.41 -15.42 -7.16
C ILE A 30 5.32 -16.92 -7.34
N ASN A 31 6.37 -17.61 -6.89
CA ASN A 31 6.29 -19.03 -6.64
C ASN A 31 5.82 -19.23 -5.19
N PHE A 32 4.54 -19.56 -5.02
CA PHE A 32 3.94 -19.79 -3.71
C PHE A 32 4.58 -20.94 -2.93
N VAL A 33 5.29 -21.86 -3.60
CA VAL A 33 6.09 -22.90 -2.92
C VAL A 33 7.25 -22.29 -2.11
N LYS A 34 7.69 -21.08 -2.45
CA LYS A 34 8.76 -20.35 -1.73
C LYS A 34 8.22 -19.34 -0.70
N ILE A 35 6.90 -19.26 -0.55
CA ILE A 35 6.26 -18.46 0.49
C ILE A 35 5.93 -19.36 1.66
N GLU A 36 6.36 -18.95 2.83
CA GLU A 36 5.93 -19.53 4.10
C GLU A 36 5.11 -18.47 4.83
N PHE A 37 3.85 -18.77 5.11
CA PHE A 37 3.00 -17.89 5.92
C PHE A 37 3.34 -18.09 7.39
N GLU A 38 3.76 -17.01 8.07
CA GLU A 38 4.16 -17.06 9.47
C GLU A 38 3.04 -16.60 10.40
N GLU A 39 2.35 -15.51 10.04
CA GLU A 39 1.28 -14.92 10.87
C GLU A 39 0.26 -14.15 10.02
N THR A 40 -1.01 -14.16 10.43
CA THR A 40 -2.02 -13.24 9.90
C THR A 40 -2.04 -11.97 10.74
N LEU A 41 -1.63 -10.84 10.14
CA LEU A 41 -1.53 -9.56 10.82
C LEU A 41 -2.87 -8.83 10.90
N ASN A 42 -3.69 -8.92 9.85
CA ASN A 42 -5.00 -8.26 9.81
C ASN A 42 -5.93 -8.94 8.79
N ILE A 43 -7.23 -8.94 9.06
CA ILE A 43 -8.28 -9.34 8.12
C ILE A 43 -9.35 -8.25 8.14
N SER A 44 -9.77 -7.81 6.96
CA SER A 44 -10.83 -6.82 6.75
C SER A 44 -11.72 -7.24 5.60
N GLU A 45 -12.84 -6.54 5.40
CA GLU A 45 -13.75 -6.79 4.27
C GLU A 45 -13.09 -6.56 2.89
N VAL A 46 -12.02 -5.76 2.84
CA VAL A 46 -11.36 -5.36 1.58
C VAL A 46 -10.04 -6.09 1.34
N SER A 47 -9.38 -6.58 2.39
CA SER A 47 -8.06 -7.23 2.27
C SER A 47 -7.68 -8.03 3.51
N SER A 48 -6.76 -8.98 3.34
CA SER A 48 -6.03 -9.62 4.43
C SER A 48 -4.54 -9.34 4.32
N ILE A 49 -3.88 -9.15 5.46
CA ILE A 49 -2.46 -8.83 5.59
C ILE A 49 -1.77 -9.98 6.32
N PHE A 50 -0.73 -10.52 5.71
CA PHE A 50 0.03 -11.65 6.23
C PHE A 50 1.50 -11.26 6.41
N HIS A 51 2.08 -11.69 7.53
CA HIS A 51 3.52 -11.81 7.66
C HIS A 51 3.96 -13.11 7.00
N VAL A 52 4.86 -13.00 6.03
CA VAL A 52 5.36 -14.14 5.27
C VAL A 52 6.88 -14.12 5.19
N ASN A 53 7.47 -15.29 5.14
CA ASN A 53 8.83 -15.46 4.70
C ASN A 53 8.84 -15.75 3.21
N TYR A 54 9.45 -14.86 2.42
CA TYR A 54 9.64 -15.08 1.00
C TYR A 54 11.12 -15.18 0.67
N CYS A 55 11.56 -16.36 0.25
CA CYS A 55 12.96 -16.65 -0.08
C CYS A 55 13.94 -16.31 1.08
N GLY A 56 13.58 -16.64 2.32
CA GLY A 56 14.42 -16.42 3.51
C GLY A 56 14.40 -14.99 4.04
N LYS A 57 13.48 -14.14 3.59
CA LYS A 57 13.35 -12.74 4.04
C LYS A 57 11.93 -12.47 4.56
N PRO A 58 11.78 -11.84 5.73
CA PRO A 58 10.46 -11.45 6.24
C PRO A 58 9.87 -10.34 5.38
N ARG A 59 8.60 -10.49 5.04
CA ARG A 59 7.83 -9.62 4.15
C ARG A 59 6.38 -9.53 4.62
N VAL A 60 5.70 -8.49 4.18
CA VAL A 60 4.24 -8.40 4.31
C VAL A 60 3.63 -8.70 2.95
N LEU A 61 2.75 -9.70 2.91
CA LEU A 61 1.89 -9.98 1.78
C LEU A 61 0.49 -9.43 2.11
N LYS A 62 0.05 -8.40 1.38
CA LYS A 62 -1.32 -7.90 1.48
C LYS A 62 -2.10 -8.36 0.27
N VAL A 63 -3.18 -9.10 0.51
CA VAL A 63 -4.04 -9.70 -0.52
C VAL A 63 -5.40 -9.03 -0.47
N PHE A 64 -5.87 -8.54 -1.60
CA PHE A 64 -7.10 -7.77 -1.72
C PHE A 64 -8.26 -8.67 -2.15
N HIS A 65 -9.42 -8.48 -1.53
CA HIS A 65 -10.64 -9.11 -1.99
C HIS A 65 -11.05 -8.50 -3.33
N ASN A 66 -11.46 -9.34 -4.28
CA ASN A 66 -11.85 -8.91 -5.61
C ASN A 66 -13.30 -9.30 -5.93
N ASN A 67 -14.23 -8.44 -5.51
CA ASN A 67 -15.66 -8.64 -5.68
C ASN A 67 -16.25 -7.95 -6.93
N GLY A 68 -15.40 -7.72 -7.94
CA GLY A 68 -15.72 -6.99 -9.16
C GLY A 68 -15.37 -5.51 -9.09
N ASP A 69 -15.42 -4.84 -10.24
CA ASP A 69 -15.04 -3.42 -10.38
C ASP A 69 -16.06 -2.48 -9.71
N PRO A 70 -15.67 -1.77 -8.63
CA PRO A 70 -16.53 -0.77 -7.99
C PRO A 70 -16.68 0.51 -8.83
N GLY A 71 -15.85 0.68 -9.87
CA GLY A 71 -15.82 1.82 -10.76
C GLY A 71 -15.14 3.03 -10.14
N TYR A 72 -15.57 4.22 -10.57
CA TYR A 72 -15.01 5.49 -10.10
C TYR A 72 -15.95 6.23 -9.16
N ALA A 73 -15.38 7.07 -8.30
CA ALA A 73 -16.12 8.04 -7.51
C ALA A 73 -16.92 8.99 -8.42
N ARG A 74 -17.86 9.74 -7.83
CA ARG A 74 -18.72 10.67 -8.58
C ARG A 74 -17.96 11.73 -9.38
N ASP A 75 -16.76 12.08 -8.91
CA ASP A 75 -15.83 12.99 -9.58
C ASP A 75 -15.24 12.41 -10.87
N ARG A 76 -15.39 11.10 -11.10
CA ARG A 76 -14.82 10.30 -12.22
C ARG A 76 -13.30 10.35 -12.28
N ILE A 77 -12.65 10.73 -11.18
CA ILE A 77 -11.20 10.82 -11.06
C ILE A 77 -10.70 9.68 -10.19
N ARG A 78 -11.29 9.52 -9.00
CA ARG A 78 -10.80 8.54 -8.02
C ARG A 78 -11.34 7.15 -8.35
N ASP A 79 -10.44 6.23 -8.64
CA ASP A 79 -10.71 4.80 -8.71
C ASP A 79 -11.18 4.30 -7.33
N LEU A 80 -12.21 3.46 -7.29
CA LEU A 80 -12.72 2.88 -6.05
C LEU A 80 -12.14 1.49 -5.79
N ASP A 81 -11.42 0.90 -6.74
CA ASP A 81 -10.73 -0.37 -6.55
C ASP A 81 -9.49 -0.15 -5.67
N CYS A 82 -9.55 -0.66 -4.44
CA CYS A 82 -8.48 -0.52 -3.46
C CYS A 82 -7.17 -1.17 -3.93
N SER A 83 -7.24 -2.30 -4.64
CA SER A 83 -6.06 -2.98 -5.15
C SER A 83 -5.40 -2.17 -6.26
N CYS A 84 -6.20 -1.63 -7.19
CA CYS A 84 -5.71 -0.76 -8.26
C CYS A 84 -5.07 0.51 -7.70
N CYS A 85 -5.72 1.17 -6.74
CA CYS A 85 -5.22 2.38 -6.09
C CYS A 85 -3.86 2.12 -5.42
N GLU A 86 -3.78 1.08 -4.59
CA GLU A 86 -2.59 0.84 -3.75
C GLU A 86 -1.40 0.36 -4.58
N ILE A 87 -1.61 -0.52 -5.57
CA ILE A 87 -0.56 -0.94 -6.50
C ILE A 87 -0.01 0.27 -7.27
N ARG A 88 -0.89 1.10 -7.85
CA ARG A 88 -0.45 2.30 -8.60
C ARG A 88 0.29 3.30 -7.71
N ALA A 89 -0.17 3.49 -6.48
CA ALA A 89 0.49 4.35 -5.51
C ALA A 89 1.91 3.85 -5.22
N TYR A 90 2.08 2.57 -4.89
CA TYR A 90 3.40 2.01 -4.61
C TYR A 90 4.33 1.99 -5.83
N CYS A 91 3.84 1.70 -7.03
CA CYS A 91 4.64 1.81 -8.26
C CYS A 91 5.17 3.23 -8.46
N ARG A 92 4.33 4.26 -8.25
CA ARG A 92 4.75 5.67 -8.32
C ARG A 92 5.76 6.01 -7.23
N LEU A 93 5.49 5.64 -5.98
CA LEU A 93 6.41 5.88 -4.86
C LEU A 93 7.78 5.21 -5.08
N LYS A 94 7.80 4.00 -5.66
CA LYS A 94 9.04 3.31 -6.01
C LYS A 94 9.78 3.99 -7.16
N TRP A 95 9.06 4.41 -8.21
CA TRP A 95 9.62 5.14 -9.34
C TRP A 95 10.33 6.43 -8.92
N PHE A 96 9.71 7.19 -8.02
CA PHE A 96 10.27 8.43 -7.46
C PHE A 96 11.25 8.20 -6.29
N LYS A 97 11.59 6.95 -5.97
CA LYS A 97 12.52 6.56 -4.89
C LYS A 97 12.09 7.02 -3.49
N ILE A 98 10.79 7.21 -3.27
CA ILE A 98 10.24 7.50 -1.93
C ILE A 98 10.35 6.29 -1.00
N CYS A 99 10.20 5.07 -1.54
CA CYS A 99 10.45 3.86 -0.77
C CYS A 99 11.88 3.82 -0.20
N ASP A 100 12.87 4.25 -1.02
CA ASP A 100 14.28 4.19 -0.66
C ASP A 100 14.66 5.28 0.38
N SER A 101 13.82 6.30 0.59
CA SER A 101 14.03 7.34 1.62
C SER A 101 13.59 6.91 3.01
N GLY A 102 12.88 5.78 3.12
CA GLY A 102 12.32 5.28 4.39
C GLY A 102 11.07 6.01 4.86
N ALA A 103 10.46 6.85 4.01
CA ALA A 103 9.22 7.57 4.28
C ALA A 103 7.95 6.71 4.17
N VAL A 104 8.05 5.57 3.49
CA VAL A 104 6.99 4.57 3.32
C VAL A 104 7.62 3.17 3.40
N PRO A 105 6.85 2.09 3.65
CA PRO A 105 7.39 0.74 3.60
C PRO A 105 8.04 0.47 2.24
N ASN A 106 9.17 -0.24 2.22
CA ASN A 106 9.77 -0.63 0.94
C ASN A 106 8.79 -1.49 0.13
N PHE A 107 8.44 -1.00 -1.07
CA PHE A 107 7.72 -1.79 -2.06
C PHE A 107 8.68 -2.71 -2.80
N TYR A 108 8.38 -4.01 -2.77
CA TYR A 108 9.14 -5.00 -3.53
C TYR A 108 8.47 -5.30 -4.85
N ASP A 109 7.16 -5.61 -4.82
CA ASP A 109 6.48 -6.12 -6.00
C ASP A 109 4.95 -6.22 -5.83
N PHE A 110 4.24 -6.51 -6.92
CA PHE A 110 2.82 -6.87 -6.93
C PHE A 110 2.49 -8.08 -7.80
N MET A 111 1.32 -8.66 -7.53
CA MET A 111 0.74 -9.76 -8.28
C MET A 111 -0.70 -9.47 -8.65
N LEU A 112 -1.08 -9.96 -9.82
CA LEU A 112 -2.45 -9.93 -10.31
C LEU A 112 -2.97 -11.37 -10.46
N ALA A 113 -4.27 -11.55 -10.24
CA ALA A 113 -4.98 -12.80 -10.51
C ALA A 113 -4.36 -14.04 -9.84
N ILE A 114 -4.20 -13.99 -8.52
CA ILE A 114 -3.71 -15.11 -7.72
C ILE A 114 -4.80 -16.17 -7.63
N ASN A 115 -4.49 -17.42 -7.99
CA ASN A 115 -5.41 -18.53 -7.70
C ASN A 115 -5.33 -18.88 -6.19
N PRO A 116 -6.39 -18.64 -5.39
CA PRO A 116 -6.35 -18.83 -3.94
C PRO A 116 -6.10 -20.30 -3.55
N ALA A 117 -6.53 -21.25 -4.38
CA ALA A 117 -6.36 -22.68 -4.14
C ALA A 117 -4.88 -23.11 -4.06
N ASN A 118 -3.96 -22.34 -4.64
CA ASN A 118 -2.53 -22.62 -4.57
C ASN A 118 -1.92 -22.35 -3.18
N CYS A 119 -2.64 -21.66 -2.30
CA CYS A 119 -2.15 -21.19 -1.00
C CYS A 119 -3.07 -21.61 0.15
N ALA A 120 -3.86 -22.67 -0.04
CA ALA A 120 -4.71 -23.20 1.02
C ALA A 120 -3.86 -23.62 2.24
N PRO A 121 -4.30 -23.33 3.48
CA PRO A 121 -5.60 -22.73 3.82
C PRO A 121 -5.59 -21.20 3.91
N TYR A 122 -4.45 -20.54 3.74
CA TYR A 122 -4.27 -19.12 4.07
C TYR A 122 -5.12 -18.17 3.21
N LEU A 123 -5.39 -18.56 1.96
CA LEU A 123 -6.21 -17.76 1.04
C LEU A 123 -7.63 -18.31 0.84
N ASP A 124 -8.11 -19.18 1.73
CA ASP A 124 -9.45 -19.78 1.58
C ASP A 124 -10.58 -18.74 1.57
N ALA A 125 -10.42 -17.65 2.31
CA ALA A 125 -11.38 -16.55 2.35
C ALA A 125 -11.61 -15.89 0.98
N PHE A 126 -10.64 -15.97 0.06
CA PHE A 126 -10.71 -15.37 -1.28
C PHE A 126 -11.28 -16.33 -2.33
N GLN A 127 -11.53 -17.60 -2.00
CA GLN A 127 -12.11 -18.57 -2.94
C GLN A 127 -13.55 -18.22 -3.36
N HIS A 128 -14.23 -17.36 -2.58
CA HIS A 128 -15.61 -16.95 -2.80
C HIS A 128 -15.74 -15.57 -3.44
N ASP A 129 -14.62 -14.92 -3.71
CA ASP A 129 -14.59 -13.65 -4.43
C ASP A 129 -15.05 -13.85 -5.88
N THR A 130 -15.58 -12.78 -6.47
CA THR A 130 -16.06 -12.79 -7.87
C THR A 130 -14.92 -13.08 -8.85
N ASP A 131 -13.76 -12.47 -8.60
CA ASP A 131 -12.57 -12.55 -9.45
C ASP A 131 -11.34 -12.94 -8.61
N PHE A 132 -10.25 -13.30 -9.27
CA PHE A 132 -9.03 -13.65 -8.55
C PHE A 132 -8.42 -12.42 -7.84
N PRO A 133 -7.96 -12.59 -6.58
CA PRO A 133 -7.38 -11.51 -5.81
C PRO A 133 -6.06 -11.02 -6.41
N CYS A 134 -5.76 -9.75 -6.11
CA CYS A 134 -4.46 -9.13 -6.34
C CYS A 134 -3.69 -9.07 -5.02
N ALA A 135 -2.36 -8.92 -5.08
CA ALA A 135 -1.57 -8.72 -3.87
C ALA A 135 -0.38 -7.80 -4.09
N ILE A 136 0.10 -7.21 -3.00
CA ILE A 136 1.38 -6.50 -2.95
C ILE A 136 2.30 -7.16 -1.93
N LEU A 137 3.60 -7.11 -2.22
CA LEU A 137 4.66 -7.55 -1.33
C LEU A 137 5.48 -6.34 -0.86
N ILE A 138 5.44 -6.06 0.43
CA ILE A 138 6.08 -4.89 1.04
C ILE A 138 6.96 -5.29 2.22
N GLU A 139 7.69 -4.30 2.74
CA GLU A 139 8.52 -4.40 3.93
C GLU A 139 7.74 -4.90 5.14
N TYR A 140 8.32 -5.86 5.83
CA TYR A 140 7.90 -6.19 7.18
C TYR A 140 8.62 -5.28 8.18
N LEU A 141 7.84 -4.49 8.91
CA LEU A 141 8.36 -3.62 9.96
C LEU A 141 8.40 -4.41 11.27
N LEU A 142 9.58 -4.48 11.89
CA LEU A 142 9.76 -5.20 13.15
C LEU A 142 9.30 -4.31 14.32
N ASN A 143 8.30 -4.78 15.07
CA ASN A 143 7.76 -4.11 16.26
C ASN A 143 7.42 -2.62 16.08
N PRO A 144 6.61 -2.24 15.06
CA PRO A 144 6.25 -0.86 14.83
C PRO A 144 5.38 -0.32 15.98
N LEU A 145 5.63 0.92 16.39
CA LEU A 145 4.80 1.64 17.34
C LEU A 145 3.85 2.58 16.61
N ILE A 146 2.56 2.48 16.88
CA ILE A 146 1.56 3.41 16.33
C ILE A 146 1.75 4.79 16.97
N MET A 147 1.74 5.85 16.17
CA MET A 147 1.76 7.21 16.67
C MET A 147 0.44 7.57 17.37
N ASN A 148 0.54 7.95 18.65
CA ASN A 148 -0.59 8.33 19.49
C ASN A 148 -0.15 9.38 20.52
N CYS A 149 -1.04 9.73 21.47
CA CYS A 149 -0.75 10.74 22.49
C CYS A 149 0.36 10.37 23.49
N ILE A 150 0.84 9.12 23.47
CA ILE A 150 1.91 8.61 24.34
C ILE A 150 3.23 8.47 23.55
N THR A 151 3.16 7.96 22.31
CA THR A 151 4.35 7.68 21.48
C THR A 151 4.81 8.87 20.63
N TYR A 152 3.99 9.92 20.54
CA TYR A 152 4.30 11.13 19.77
C TYR A 152 5.50 11.91 20.33
N THR A 153 6.34 12.38 19.41
CA THR A 153 7.35 13.43 19.65
C THR A 153 7.23 14.52 18.60
N THR A 154 7.75 15.72 18.87
CA THR A 154 7.74 16.82 17.90
C THR A 154 8.54 16.46 16.66
N GLU A 155 9.66 15.76 16.83
CA GLU A 155 10.54 15.29 15.77
C GLU A 155 9.84 14.28 14.87
N CYS A 156 9.16 13.29 15.46
CA CYS A 156 8.40 12.29 14.70
C CYS A 156 7.31 12.94 13.85
N MET A 157 6.59 13.94 14.39
CA MET A 157 5.54 14.63 13.65
C MET A 157 6.07 15.50 12.53
N GLN A 158 7.17 16.22 12.78
CA GLN A 158 7.84 16.99 11.72
C GLN A 158 8.28 16.08 10.58
N LYS A 159 8.82 14.91 10.91
CA LYS A 159 9.20 13.89 9.94
C LYS A 159 8.00 13.39 9.13
N ALA A 160 6.90 13.01 9.79
CA ALA A 160 5.66 12.59 9.13
C ALA A 160 5.12 13.67 8.16
N VAL A 161 5.15 14.95 8.56
CA VAL A 161 4.69 16.05 7.68
C VAL A 161 5.58 16.17 6.44
N ILE A 162 6.90 16.10 6.60
CA ILE A 162 7.84 16.14 5.47
C ILE A 162 7.62 14.95 4.55
N ASP A 163 7.43 13.76 5.11
CA ASP A 163 7.26 12.52 4.35
C ASP A 163 5.93 12.52 3.56
N ILE A 164 4.83 12.98 4.17
CA ILE A 164 3.55 13.20 3.46
C ILE A 164 3.71 14.21 2.31
N GLN A 165 4.46 15.30 2.52
CA GLN A 165 4.74 16.26 1.45
C GLN A 165 5.52 15.62 0.29
N GLN A 166 6.52 14.77 0.60
CA GLN A 166 7.25 14.03 -0.44
C GLN A 166 6.34 13.05 -1.19
N ILE A 167 5.44 12.35 -0.51
CA ILE A 167 4.44 11.48 -1.14
C ILE A 167 3.58 12.29 -2.12
N HIS A 168 3.09 13.46 -1.71
CA HIS A 168 2.26 14.32 -2.56
C HIS A 168 3.01 14.84 -3.80
N LEU A 169 4.33 15.08 -3.71
CA LEU A 169 5.14 15.46 -4.86
C LEU A 169 5.25 14.35 -5.92
N THR A 170 4.90 13.11 -5.58
CA THR A 170 4.84 11.97 -6.53
C THR A 170 3.47 11.78 -7.18
N LEU A 171 2.55 12.74 -6.99
CA LEU A 171 1.17 12.70 -7.46
C LEU A 171 0.31 11.61 -6.78
N VAL A 172 0.76 11.13 -5.61
CA VAL A 172 0.03 10.21 -4.74
C VAL A 172 -0.56 11.02 -3.58
N GLU A 173 -1.85 10.89 -3.32
CA GLU A 173 -2.50 11.48 -2.16
C GLU A 173 -2.67 10.41 -1.08
N HIS A 174 -2.15 10.64 0.14
CA HIS A 174 -2.28 9.64 1.22
C HIS A 174 -3.74 9.49 1.68
N ASN A 175 -4.52 10.59 1.69
CA ASN A 175 -5.97 10.64 1.95
C ASN A 175 -6.47 10.08 3.32
N ASP A 176 -5.59 9.52 4.16
CA ASP A 176 -5.91 8.95 5.49
C ASP A 176 -4.72 9.12 6.46
N SER A 177 -4.17 10.33 6.57
CA SER A 177 -2.98 10.66 7.37
C SER A 177 -3.24 10.75 8.89
N TYR A 178 -4.21 10.00 9.41
CA TYR A 178 -4.46 9.93 10.85
C TYR A 178 -3.31 9.23 11.56
N SER A 179 -3.04 9.61 12.81
CA SER A 179 -1.89 9.09 13.56
C SER A 179 -1.90 7.56 13.72
N LYS A 180 -3.07 6.93 13.68
CA LYS A 180 -3.22 5.46 13.69
C LYS A 180 -2.53 4.76 12.51
N ASN A 181 -2.32 5.47 11.41
CA ASN A 181 -1.68 4.98 10.19
C ASN A 181 -0.22 5.45 10.08
N ILE A 182 0.29 6.17 11.08
CA ILE A 182 1.68 6.58 11.16
C ILE A 182 2.38 5.65 12.15
N LEU A 183 3.42 4.97 11.69
CA LEU A 183 4.20 3.99 12.42
C LEU A 183 5.59 4.54 12.71
N ILE A 184 6.06 4.33 13.95
CA ILE A 184 7.41 4.65 14.40
C ILE A 184 8.16 3.33 14.54
N VAL A 185 9.26 3.19 13.82
CA VAL A 185 10.09 1.99 13.82
C VAL A 185 11.46 2.33 14.37
N SER A 186 11.75 1.81 15.56
CA SER A 186 13.04 1.96 16.24
C SER A 186 14.00 0.86 15.77
N ASP A 187 14.54 1.01 14.57
CA ASP A 187 15.67 0.20 14.06
C ASP A 187 17.01 0.94 14.32
N ASP A 188 18.07 0.66 13.54
CA ASP A 188 19.37 1.37 13.59
C ASP A 188 19.22 2.91 13.46
N GLN A 189 18.19 3.37 12.75
CA GLN A 189 17.71 4.76 12.74
C GLN A 189 16.19 4.75 12.91
N GLU A 190 15.68 5.61 13.79
CA GLU A 190 14.24 5.78 13.95
C GLU A 190 13.62 6.26 12.63
N ARG A 191 12.67 5.47 12.11
CA ARG A 191 11.89 5.82 10.92
C ARG A 191 10.46 6.13 11.32
N VAL A 192 9.89 7.15 10.70
CA VAL A 192 8.45 7.44 10.76
C VAL A 192 7.90 7.12 9.37
N ILE A 193 6.91 6.23 9.34
CA ILE A 193 6.37 5.59 8.15
C ILE A 193 4.86 5.77 8.10
#